data_AF-A0AA35V2K0-F1
#
_entry.id   AF-A0AA35V2K0-F1
#
_cell.length_a   1.000
_cell.length_b   1.000
_cell.length_c   1.000
_cell.angle_alpha   90.00
_cell.angle_beta   90.00
_cell.angle_gamma   90.00
#
_symmetry.space_group_name_H-M   'P 1'
#
loop_
_entity.id
_entity.type
_entity.pdbx_description
1 polymer ?
#
loop_
_entity_poly.entity_id
_entity_poly.type
_entity_poly.pdbx_seq_one_letter_code
_entity_poly.pdbx_strand_id
1 'polypeptide(L)'
;MEISGCHRIEEVNQVPETPEDEIPKEVEIIQSTDISKPADVKLIEPTSLPQFKILNSKLNSILQSQADVGSAGITIMDVDSIMKEMEGRVISKASGLIRDSERRVLEMTDQNDNSTENRINSLRSDFMKEVKELKIVTKERHVLFVQEVKKVREDVNMQIRELREEMTKEVQNIQQGYESADQKIDIICDAVVQCVKMFEQMNPQMISLSAKEEQNFGELVKQLKELQELSSKSISPIVSQEFLFQKFTHFEAILHKHLPPLLRISSLLPNVSYALPTVTGVQGGEKLLQLFRL
;
A
#
# COMPACT_ATOMS: atom_id res chain seq x y z
N MET A 1 -23.20 -33.28 -29.86
CA MET A 1 -23.83 -32.57 -28.73
C MET A 1 -22.94 -31.37 -28.48
N GLU A 2 -23.33 -30.20 -29.00
CA GLU A 2 -22.51 -29.00 -29.02
C GLU A 2 -22.60 -28.30 -27.67
N ILE A 3 -21.51 -28.31 -26.90
CA ILE A 3 -21.39 -27.46 -25.70
C ILE A 3 -20.57 -26.24 -26.10
N SER A 4 -21.18 -25.39 -26.93
CA SER A 4 -20.72 -24.03 -27.21
C SER A 4 -21.19 -23.13 -26.06
N GLY A 5 -20.47 -23.18 -24.96
CA GLY A 5 -20.69 -22.38 -23.77
C GLY A 5 -19.46 -21.54 -23.42
N CYS A 6 -18.93 -20.76 -24.36
CA CYS A 6 -17.95 -19.72 -24.05
C CYS A 6 -18.62 -18.65 -23.18
N HIS A 7 -18.50 -18.79 -21.87
CA HIS A 7 -18.71 -17.68 -20.94
C HIS A 7 -17.59 -16.66 -21.16
N ARG A 8 -17.90 -15.68 -21.99
CA ARG A 8 -17.14 -14.45 -22.17
C ARG A 8 -17.21 -13.70 -20.83
N ILE A 9 -16.17 -13.87 -20.01
CA ILE A 9 -15.91 -13.01 -18.86
C ILE A 9 -15.54 -11.65 -19.46
N GLU A 10 -16.50 -10.74 -19.54
CA GLU A 10 -16.22 -9.33 -19.80
C GLU A 10 -15.44 -8.80 -18.60
N GLU A 11 -14.11 -8.70 -18.76
CA GLU A 11 -13.25 -7.92 -17.87
C GLU A 11 -13.71 -6.46 -17.91
N VAL A 12 -14.62 -6.09 -17.00
CA VAL A 12 -14.90 -4.71 -16.64
C VAL A 12 -13.69 -4.20 -15.85
N ASN A 13 -12.61 -3.86 -16.55
CA ASN A 13 -11.53 -3.03 -16.03
C ASN A 13 -12.01 -1.57 -15.96
N GLN A 14 -13.02 -1.30 -15.14
CA GLN A 14 -13.28 0.05 -14.66
C GLN A 14 -12.37 0.26 -13.45
N VAL A 15 -11.17 0.78 -13.73
CA VAL A 15 -10.36 1.44 -12.72
C VAL A 15 -11.20 2.63 -12.24
N PRO A 16 -11.62 2.69 -10.97
CA PRO A 16 -12.32 3.87 -10.49
C PRO A 16 -11.33 5.04 -10.56
N GLU A 17 -11.66 6.04 -11.37
CA GLU A 17 -11.00 7.34 -11.32
C GLU A 17 -11.19 7.88 -9.90
N THR A 18 -10.13 7.80 -9.11
CA THR A 18 -10.07 8.44 -7.80
C THR A 18 -10.26 9.94 -8.01
N PRO A 19 -11.24 10.57 -7.33
CA PRO A 19 -11.48 12.00 -7.46
C PRO A 19 -10.22 12.78 -7.08
N GLU A 20 -9.83 13.69 -7.97
CA GLU A 20 -8.71 14.60 -7.81
C GLU A 20 -8.86 15.40 -6.51
N ASP A 21 -7.87 15.23 -5.63
CA ASP A 21 -7.32 16.19 -4.67
C ASP A 21 -8.27 17.29 -4.16
N GLU A 22 -9.11 16.95 -3.17
CA GLU A 22 -9.48 17.93 -2.15
C GLU A 22 -8.25 18.21 -1.28
N ILE A 23 -7.52 19.28 -1.64
CA ILE A 23 -6.47 19.88 -0.84
C ILE A 23 -7.03 20.15 0.57
N PRO A 24 -6.49 19.54 1.64
CA PRO A 24 -6.97 19.80 2.99
C PRO A 24 -6.73 21.28 3.33
N LYS A 25 -7.82 21.96 3.67
CA LYS A 25 -7.83 23.35 4.16
C LYS A 25 -6.84 23.50 5.31
N GLU A 26 -6.04 24.54 5.21
CA GLU A 26 -4.99 24.96 6.13
C GLU A 26 -5.44 24.83 7.60
N VAL A 27 -4.71 24.01 8.36
CA VAL A 27 -4.81 23.98 9.81
C VAL A 27 -4.02 25.18 10.32
N GLU A 28 -4.74 26.22 10.75
CA GLU A 28 -4.21 27.39 11.43
C GLU A 28 -3.66 26.95 12.81
N ILE A 29 -2.36 26.62 12.86
CA ILE A 29 -1.64 26.42 14.12
C ILE A 29 -0.99 27.75 14.50
N ILE A 30 -1.75 28.58 15.23
CA ILE A 30 -1.21 29.76 15.91
C ILE A 30 -0.57 29.26 17.22
N GLN A 31 0.73 28.96 17.18
CA GLN A 31 1.52 28.82 18.41
C GLN A 31 2.10 30.19 18.78
N SER A 32 1.33 30.92 19.59
CA SER A 32 1.79 32.09 20.34
C SER A 32 2.89 31.68 21.31
N THR A 33 4.13 32.09 21.05
CA THR A 33 5.24 31.95 22.01
C THR A 33 5.75 33.30 22.47
N ASP A 34 5.72 33.44 23.80
CA ASP A 34 6.52 34.27 24.69
C ASP A 34 6.66 35.77 24.40
N ILE A 35 5.77 36.50 25.09
CA ILE A 35 5.87 37.93 25.35
C ILE A 35 7.09 38.19 26.24
N SER A 36 8.06 38.90 25.66
CA SER A 36 9.27 39.43 26.28
C SER A 36 9.02 40.10 27.64
N LYS A 37 9.92 39.82 28.59
CA LYS A 37 10.02 40.54 29.88
C LYS A 37 10.12 42.05 29.66
N PRO A 38 9.46 42.88 30.49
CA PRO A 38 9.65 44.33 30.46
C PRO A 38 11.05 44.68 30.98
N ALA A 39 11.75 45.56 30.25
CA ALA A 39 13.02 46.11 30.66
C ALA A 39 12.84 47.01 31.90
N ASP A 40 13.69 46.81 32.91
CA ASP A 40 13.74 47.63 34.13
C ASP A 40 13.99 49.10 33.79
N VAL A 41 12.94 49.92 33.89
CA VAL A 41 13.04 51.38 33.80
C VAL A 41 13.66 51.88 35.10
N LYS A 42 14.96 52.16 35.09
CA LYS A 42 15.64 52.86 36.18
C LYS A 42 15.04 54.26 36.31
N LEU A 43 14.33 54.49 37.41
CA LEU A 43 13.87 55.81 37.84
C LEU A 43 15.11 56.71 38.03
N ILE A 44 15.24 57.74 37.20
CA ILE A 44 16.29 58.75 37.35
C ILE A 44 15.88 59.66 38.49
N GLU A 45 16.62 59.63 39.60
CA GLU A 45 16.43 60.56 40.71
C GLU A 45 16.68 62.01 40.24
N PRO A 46 15.80 62.97 40.60
CA PRO A 46 15.98 64.36 40.24
C PRO A 46 17.16 64.95 41.03
N THR A 47 18.32 64.97 40.40
CA THR A 47 19.49 65.69 40.91
C THR A 47 19.17 67.19 40.94
N SER A 48 19.34 67.81 42.11
CA SER A 48 19.06 69.23 42.36
C SER A 48 19.75 70.11 41.30
N LEU A 49 18.96 70.72 40.43
CA LEU A 49 19.48 71.49 39.29
C LEU A 49 20.38 72.66 39.77
N PRO A 50 21.62 72.78 39.26
CA PRO A 50 22.55 73.88 39.59
C PRO A 50 21.95 75.29 39.40
N GLN A 51 20.91 75.41 38.56
CA GLN A 51 20.21 76.65 38.29
C GLN A 51 19.45 77.20 39.51
N PHE A 52 19.00 76.33 40.43
CA PHE A 52 18.34 76.74 41.67
C PHE A 52 19.31 77.46 42.62
N LYS A 53 20.59 77.03 42.64
CA LYS A 53 21.64 77.71 43.43
C LYS A 53 21.94 79.11 42.92
N ILE A 54 21.90 79.32 41.60
CA ILE A 54 22.15 80.63 40.97
C ILE A 54 20.97 81.59 41.24
N LEU A 55 19.74 81.09 41.20
CA LEU A 55 18.56 81.91 41.50
C LEU A 55 18.60 82.38 42.97
N ASN A 56 18.94 81.46 43.88
CA ASN A 56 19.00 81.74 45.31
C ASN A 56 20.14 82.72 45.65
N SER A 57 21.31 82.59 44.99
CA SER A 57 22.42 83.54 45.20
C SER A 57 22.12 84.94 44.67
N LYS A 58 21.45 85.07 43.52
CA LYS A 58 21.00 86.37 43.00
C LYS A 58 19.94 87.02 43.89
N LEU A 59 18.98 86.25 44.40
CA LEU A 59 17.94 86.76 45.29
C LEU A 59 18.56 87.30 46.59
N ASN A 60 19.49 86.55 47.17
CA ASN A 60 20.24 86.98 48.36
C ASN A 60 21.10 88.22 48.08
N SER A 61 21.71 88.33 46.90
CA SER A 61 22.49 89.52 46.52
C SER A 61 21.61 90.77 46.37
N ILE A 62 20.38 90.64 45.86
CA ILE A 62 19.43 91.75 45.75
C ILE A 62 18.96 92.19 47.13
N LEU A 63 18.58 91.24 47.99
CA LEU A 63 18.19 91.53 49.37
C LEU A 63 19.31 92.23 50.16
N GLN A 64 20.55 91.79 49.99
CA GLN A 64 21.71 92.42 50.61
C GLN A 64 21.93 93.85 50.10
N SER A 65 21.83 94.07 48.78
CA SER A 65 21.97 95.42 48.19
C SER A 65 20.88 96.39 48.66
N GLN A 66 19.68 95.91 49.02
CA GLN A 66 18.62 96.75 49.60
C GLN A 66 18.90 97.11 51.07
N ALA A 67 19.59 96.24 51.81
CA ALA A 67 20.01 96.53 53.18
C ALA A 67 21.12 97.61 53.23
N ASP A 68 22.01 97.63 52.24
CA ASP A 68 23.20 98.51 52.24
C ASP A 68 22.93 99.95 51.75
N VAL A 69 21.83 100.21 51.02
CA VAL A 69 21.60 101.51 50.33
C VAL A 69 20.61 102.44 51.05
N GLY A 70 20.01 102.02 52.17
CA GLY A 70 19.25 102.90 53.06
C GLY A 70 18.11 103.68 52.38
N SER A 71 16.97 103.01 52.14
CA SER A 71 15.65 103.64 51.91
C SER A 71 15.59 104.80 50.88
N ALA A 72 16.46 104.84 49.87
CA ALA A 72 16.38 105.80 48.79
C ALA A 72 15.79 105.14 47.52
N GLY A 73 14.46 105.15 47.41
CA GLY A 73 13.76 105.34 46.13
C GLY A 73 13.72 104.20 45.10
N ILE A 74 13.69 102.92 45.48
CA ILE A 74 13.09 101.91 44.59
C ILE A 74 11.59 101.93 44.85
N THR A 75 10.81 102.41 43.89
CA THR A 75 9.35 102.41 44.04
C THR A 75 8.83 100.97 43.93
N ILE A 76 7.80 100.62 44.69
CA ILE A 76 7.18 99.28 44.68
C ILE A 76 6.81 98.84 43.24
N MET A 77 6.53 99.80 42.36
CA MET A 77 6.20 99.59 40.95
C MET A 77 7.37 99.02 40.13
N ASP A 78 8.62 99.31 40.48
CA ASP A 78 9.81 98.84 39.75
C ASP A 78 10.09 97.35 40.02
N VAL A 79 9.81 96.86 41.24
CA VAL A 79 10.03 95.45 41.62
C VAL A 79 9.04 94.53 40.91
N ASP A 80 7.76 94.91 40.83
CA ASP A 80 6.75 94.15 40.12
C ASP A 80 7.05 94.01 38.62
N SER A 81 7.58 95.08 38.00
CA SER A 81 7.98 95.05 36.59
C SER A 81 9.15 94.09 36.36
N ILE A 82 10.15 94.13 37.25
CA ILE A 82 11.32 93.22 37.20
C ILE A 82 10.88 91.77 37.44
N MET A 83 9.99 91.51 38.41
CA MET A 83 9.48 90.16 38.67
C MET A 83 8.72 89.61 37.46
N LYS A 84 7.80 90.39 36.86
CA LYS A 84 7.06 89.96 35.66
C LYS A 84 7.98 89.66 34.48
N GLU A 85 9.02 90.47 34.27
CA GLU A 85 10.00 90.21 33.21
C GLU A 85 10.84 88.95 33.50
N MET A 86 11.21 88.72 34.76
CA MET A 86 11.91 87.50 35.18
C MET A 86 11.03 86.26 35.02
N GLU A 87 9.77 86.32 35.43
CA GLU A 87 8.79 85.25 35.23
C GLU A 87 8.61 84.94 33.75
N GLY A 88 8.42 85.97 32.90
CA GLY A 88 8.30 85.79 31.46
C GLY A 88 9.52 85.11 30.83
N ARG A 89 10.74 85.49 31.27
CA ARG A 89 11.99 84.83 30.83
C ARG A 89 12.09 83.39 31.30
N VAL A 90 11.73 83.11 32.55
CA VAL A 90 11.74 81.74 33.12
C VAL A 90 10.74 80.86 32.40
N ILE A 91 9.50 81.34 32.21
CA ILE A 91 8.44 80.62 31.49
C ILE A 91 8.88 80.37 30.04
N SER A 92 9.37 81.38 29.33
CA SER A 92 9.83 81.24 27.93
C SER A 92 10.94 80.20 27.80
N LYS A 93 11.93 80.23 28.71
CA LYS A 93 13.03 79.25 28.72
C LYS A 93 12.54 77.85 29.07
N ALA A 94 11.67 77.70 30.06
CA ALA A 94 11.08 76.42 30.42
C ALA A 94 10.27 75.83 29.25
N SER A 95 9.42 76.63 28.60
CA SER A 95 8.67 76.22 27.42
C SER A 95 9.56 75.86 26.23
N GLY A 96 10.71 76.52 26.06
CA GLY A 96 11.72 76.14 25.06
C GLY A 96 12.29 74.75 25.35
N LEU A 97 12.76 74.53 26.58
CA LEU A 97 13.32 73.24 27.01
C LEU A 97 12.31 72.10 26.94
N ILE A 98 11.05 72.36 27.31
CA ILE A 98 9.96 71.39 27.20
C ILE A 98 9.75 71.02 25.72
N ARG A 99 9.57 72.01 24.83
CA ARG A 99 9.37 71.75 23.39
C ARG A 99 10.55 71.02 22.75
N ASP A 100 11.77 71.35 23.12
CA ASP A 100 12.98 70.66 22.64
C ASP A 100 13.03 69.21 23.15
N SER A 101 12.63 68.97 24.40
CA SER A 101 12.54 67.62 24.95
C SER A 101 11.44 66.79 24.32
N GLU A 102 10.26 67.38 24.08
CA GLU A 102 9.14 66.74 23.37
C GLU A 102 9.53 66.36 21.95
N ARG A 103 10.21 67.28 21.23
CA ARG A 103 10.72 67.00 19.88
C ARG A 103 11.69 65.81 19.88
N ARG A 104 12.68 65.80 20.80
CA ARG A 104 13.64 64.69 20.89
C ARG A 104 12.97 63.37 21.23
N VAL A 105 11.97 63.36 22.12
CA VAL A 105 11.20 62.16 22.45
C VAL A 105 10.46 61.66 21.21
N LEU A 106 9.79 62.56 20.47
CA LEU A 106 9.07 62.19 19.26
C LEU A 106 10.02 61.63 18.19
N GLU A 107 11.17 62.26 17.95
CA GLU A 107 12.20 61.75 17.03
C GLU A 107 12.72 60.36 17.42
N MET A 108 12.93 60.11 18.73
CA MET A 108 13.33 58.79 19.22
C MET A 108 12.22 57.75 19.05
N THR A 109 10.96 58.13 19.27
CA THR A 109 9.80 57.27 19.03
C THR A 109 9.72 56.90 17.54
N ASP A 110 9.81 57.88 16.64
CA ASP A 110 9.78 57.64 15.20
C ASP A 110 10.94 56.74 14.75
N GLN A 111 12.15 56.94 15.28
CA GLN A 111 13.30 56.07 14.98
C GLN A 111 13.07 54.64 15.48
N ASN A 112 12.50 54.48 16.67
CA ASN A 112 12.20 53.17 17.23
C ASN A 112 11.10 52.43 16.43
N ASP A 113 10.08 53.16 16.00
CA ASP A 113 8.99 52.62 15.19
C ASP A 113 9.50 52.18 13.82
N ASN A 114 10.28 53.02 13.14
CA ASN A 114 10.93 52.67 11.87
C ASN A 114 11.88 51.46 12.01
N SER A 115 12.66 51.40 13.10
CA SER A 115 13.54 50.26 13.39
C SER A 115 12.74 48.97 13.60
N THR A 116 11.64 49.06 14.34
CA THR A 116 10.74 47.93 14.60
C THR A 116 10.07 47.44 13.31
N GLU A 117 9.57 48.35 12.49
CA GLU A 117 8.97 48.04 11.19
C GLU A 117 9.97 47.34 10.26
N ASN A 118 11.20 47.86 10.15
CA ASN A 118 12.25 47.25 9.35
C ASN A 118 12.58 45.83 9.84
N ARG A 119 12.64 45.62 11.15
CA ARG A 119 12.87 44.28 11.74
C ARG A 119 11.72 43.32 11.40
N ILE A 120 10.47 43.76 11.53
CA ILE A 120 9.30 42.95 11.17
C ILE A 120 9.32 42.59 9.68
N ASN A 121 9.64 43.54 8.81
CA ASN A 121 9.74 43.32 7.38
C ASN A 121 10.85 42.32 7.02
N SER A 122 12.00 42.38 7.69
CA SER A 122 13.07 41.38 7.53
C SER A 122 12.60 39.99 7.94
N LEU A 123 12.01 39.84 9.14
CA LEU A 123 11.49 38.56 9.63
C LEU A 123 10.42 37.97 8.70
N ARG A 124 9.53 38.83 8.20
CA ARG A 124 8.51 38.43 7.22
C ARG A 124 9.16 37.94 5.92
N SER A 125 10.19 38.62 5.43
CA SER A 125 10.90 38.22 4.21
C SER A 125 11.58 36.86 4.39
N ASP A 126 12.26 36.65 5.52
CA ASP A 126 12.96 35.41 5.84
C ASP A 126 11.97 34.24 5.96
N PHE A 127 10.87 34.42 6.70
CA PHE A 127 9.79 33.44 6.79
C PHE A 127 9.21 33.07 5.41
N MET A 128 8.94 34.06 4.57
CA MET A 128 8.42 33.81 3.22
C MET A 128 9.42 33.06 2.32
N LYS A 129 10.73 33.22 2.56
CA LYS A 129 11.76 32.45 1.86
C LYS A 129 11.73 30.98 2.32
N GLU A 130 11.70 30.73 3.62
CA GLU A 130 11.61 29.37 4.17
C GLU A 130 10.35 28.63 3.70
N VAL A 131 9.20 29.30 3.68
CA VAL A 131 7.94 28.73 3.15
C VAL A 131 8.07 28.32 1.68
N LYS A 132 8.77 29.14 0.86
CA LYS A 132 9.02 28.79 -0.55
C LYS A 132 9.94 27.59 -0.69
N GLU A 133 11.02 27.52 0.10
CA GLU A 133 11.94 26.38 0.12
C GLU A 133 11.23 25.09 0.54
N LEU A 134 10.42 25.15 1.61
CA LEU A 134 9.63 24.02 2.06
C LEU A 134 8.64 23.53 0.98
N LYS A 135 8.02 24.45 0.25
CA LYS A 135 7.14 24.12 -0.88
C LYS A 135 7.88 23.41 -2.01
N ILE A 136 9.13 23.81 -2.31
CA ILE A 136 9.96 23.13 -3.31
C ILE A 136 10.31 21.72 -2.84
N VAL A 137 10.80 21.56 -1.61
CA VAL A 137 11.14 20.25 -1.02
C VAL A 137 9.93 19.32 -1.02
N THR A 138 8.74 19.84 -0.69
CA THR A 138 7.51 19.06 -0.69
C THR A 138 7.14 18.55 -2.08
N LYS A 139 7.29 19.40 -3.11
CA LYS A 139 7.08 18.99 -4.51
C LYS A 139 8.08 17.92 -4.96
N GLU A 140 9.36 18.07 -4.62
CA GLU A 140 10.39 17.08 -4.96
C GLU A 140 10.11 15.72 -4.30
N ARG A 141 9.75 15.72 -3.01
CA ARG A 141 9.36 14.50 -2.29
C ARG A 141 8.12 13.84 -2.89
N HIS A 142 7.13 14.64 -3.30
CA HIS A 142 5.94 14.11 -3.96
C HIS A 142 6.28 13.43 -5.29
N VAL A 143 7.18 14.01 -6.11
CA VAL A 143 7.63 13.37 -7.36
C VAL A 143 8.33 12.03 -7.09
N LEU A 144 9.21 11.97 -6.08
CA LEU A 144 9.88 10.72 -5.70
C LEU A 144 8.87 9.65 -5.25
N PHE A 145 7.91 10.05 -4.41
CA PHE A 145 6.84 9.15 -3.97
C PHE A 145 6.03 8.59 -5.15
N VAL A 146 5.63 9.43 -6.11
CA VAL A 146 4.90 8.98 -7.31
C VAL A 146 5.73 8.01 -8.14
N GLN A 147 7.05 8.23 -8.27
CA GLN A 147 7.95 7.31 -8.96
C GLN A 147 8.06 5.96 -8.26
N GLU A 148 8.17 5.94 -6.92
CA GLU A 148 8.21 4.70 -6.14
C GLU A 148 6.89 3.92 -6.28
N VAL A 149 5.74 4.59 -6.15
CA VAL A 149 4.42 3.97 -6.35
C VAL A 149 4.30 3.37 -7.75
N LYS A 150 4.77 4.08 -8.79
CA LYS A 150 4.79 3.57 -10.16
C LYS A 150 5.64 2.30 -10.29
N LYS A 151 6.85 2.30 -9.70
CA LYS A 151 7.74 1.15 -9.70
C LYS A 151 7.11 -0.07 -9.01
N VAL A 152 6.49 0.12 -7.86
CA VAL A 152 5.78 -0.94 -7.13
C VAL A 152 4.63 -1.50 -7.97
N ARG A 153 3.85 -0.62 -8.63
CA ARG A 153 2.77 -1.05 -9.53
C ARG A 153 3.28 -1.89 -10.70
N GLU A 154 4.40 -1.50 -11.30
CA GLU A 154 5.03 -2.24 -12.40
C GLU A 154 5.52 -3.62 -11.94
N ASP A 155 6.13 -3.71 -10.75
CA ASP A 155 6.60 -4.97 -10.14
C ASP A 155 5.43 -5.92 -9.85
N VAL A 156 4.35 -5.44 -9.23
CA VAL A 156 3.14 -6.24 -8.97
C VAL A 156 2.51 -6.74 -10.27
N ASN A 157 2.44 -5.90 -11.30
CA ASN A 157 1.91 -6.31 -12.61
C ASN A 157 2.78 -7.39 -13.29
N MET A 158 4.10 -7.34 -13.09
CA MET A 158 5.01 -8.36 -13.57
C MET A 158 4.78 -9.69 -12.85
N GLN A 159 4.72 -9.68 -11.52
CA GLN A 159 4.44 -10.87 -10.71
C GLN A 159 3.08 -11.52 -11.05
N ILE A 160 2.03 -10.72 -11.27
CA ILE A 160 0.72 -11.23 -11.70
C ILE A 160 0.81 -11.92 -13.07
N ARG A 161 1.63 -11.40 -13.99
CA ARG A 161 1.83 -12.00 -15.31
C ARG A 161 2.56 -13.34 -15.21
N GLU A 162 3.64 -13.39 -14.43
CA GLU A 162 4.40 -14.61 -14.17
C GLU A 162 3.51 -15.69 -13.54
N LEU A 163 2.72 -15.33 -12.51
CA LEU A 163 1.77 -16.24 -11.89
C LEU A 163 0.71 -16.77 -12.88
N ARG A 164 0.17 -15.90 -13.75
CA ARG A 164 -0.78 -16.32 -14.80
C ARG A 164 -0.13 -17.30 -15.78
N GLU A 165 1.14 -17.09 -16.15
CA GLU A 165 1.87 -17.99 -17.03
C GLU A 165 2.12 -19.36 -16.36
N GLU A 166 2.55 -19.38 -15.11
CA GLU A 166 2.74 -20.61 -14.34
C GLU A 166 1.43 -21.38 -14.17
N MET A 167 0.34 -20.71 -13.80
CA MET A 167 -0.99 -21.34 -13.70
C MET A 167 -1.45 -21.91 -15.04
N THR A 168 -1.19 -21.21 -16.16
CA THR A 168 -1.56 -21.69 -17.49
C THR A 168 -0.78 -22.96 -17.85
N LYS A 169 0.52 -23.01 -17.54
CA LYS A 169 1.36 -24.21 -17.75
C LYS A 169 0.87 -25.37 -16.90
N GLU A 170 0.55 -25.13 -15.63
CA GLU A 170 0.07 -26.18 -14.73
C GLU A 170 -1.28 -26.74 -15.17
N VAL A 171 -2.23 -25.89 -15.57
CA VAL A 171 -3.51 -26.33 -16.13
C VAL A 171 -3.32 -27.16 -17.40
N GLN A 172 -2.40 -26.76 -18.29
CA GLN A 172 -2.07 -27.55 -19.48
C GLN A 172 -1.46 -28.91 -19.12
N ASN A 173 -0.57 -28.97 -18.14
CA ASN A 173 0.02 -30.23 -17.65
C ASN A 173 -1.05 -31.16 -17.07
N ILE A 174 -1.97 -30.63 -16.26
CA ILE A 174 -3.10 -31.41 -15.69
C ILE A 174 -3.99 -31.93 -16.81
N GLN A 175 -4.32 -31.09 -17.81
CA GLN A 175 -5.15 -31.48 -18.95
C GLN A 175 -4.50 -32.60 -19.76
N GLN A 176 -3.20 -32.49 -20.07
CA GLN A 176 -2.44 -33.55 -20.74
C GLN A 176 -2.39 -34.84 -19.91
N GLY A 177 -2.24 -34.71 -18.59
CA GLY A 177 -2.28 -35.85 -17.66
C GLY A 177 -3.64 -36.56 -17.70
N TYR A 178 -4.73 -35.80 -17.74
CA TYR A 178 -6.09 -36.34 -17.85
C TYR A 178 -6.30 -37.06 -19.19
N GLU A 179 -5.93 -36.46 -20.30
CA GLU A 179 -6.02 -37.08 -21.64
C GLU A 179 -5.21 -38.38 -21.73
N SER A 180 -4.02 -38.43 -21.14
CA SER A 180 -3.21 -39.66 -21.07
C SER A 180 -3.86 -40.74 -20.21
N ALA A 181 -4.48 -40.37 -19.08
CA ALA A 181 -5.17 -41.30 -18.21
C ALA A 181 -6.43 -41.87 -18.89
N ASP A 182 -7.20 -41.02 -19.57
CA ASP A 182 -8.39 -41.39 -20.34
C ASP A 182 -8.05 -42.43 -21.42
N GLN A 183 -7.00 -42.19 -22.21
CA GLN A 183 -6.50 -43.15 -23.20
C GLN A 183 -6.11 -44.51 -22.58
N LYS A 184 -5.51 -44.52 -21.39
CA LYS A 184 -5.17 -45.78 -20.69
C LYS A 184 -6.42 -46.51 -20.20
N ILE A 185 -7.42 -45.78 -19.71
CA ILE A 185 -8.70 -46.34 -19.28
C ILE A 185 -9.41 -46.98 -20.48
N ASP A 186 -9.42 -46.34 -21.65
CA ASP A 186 -9.99 -46.89 -22.87
C ASP A 186 -9.34 -48.22 -23.27
N ILE A 187 -8.01 -48.30 -23.24
CA ILE A 187 -7.26 -49.54 -23.53
C ILE A 187 -7.65 -50.67 -22.56
N ILE A 188 -7.78 -50.37 -21.27
CA ILE A 188 -8.20 -51.34 -20.26
C ILE A 188 -9.63 -51.80 -20.52
N CYS A 189 -10.53 -50.88 -20.84
CA CYS A 189 -11.93 -51.20 -21.15
C CYS A 189 -12.03 -52.12 -22.38
N ASP A 190 -11.30 -51.81 -23.45
CA ASP A 190 -11.24 -52.64 -24.64
C ASP A 190 -10.71 -54.04 -24.33
N ALA A 191 -9.64 -54.15 -23.54
CA ALA A 191 -9.09 -55.44 -23.12
C ALA A 191 -10.10 -56.25 -22.28
N VAL A 192 -10.81 -55.62 -21.36
CA VAL A 192 -11.87 -56.26 -20.56
C VAL A 192 -13.01 -56.76 -21.45
N VAL A 193 -13.47 -55.95 -22.41
CA VAL A 193 -14.51 -56.34 -23.37
C VAL A 193 -14.06 -57.54 -24.20
N GLN A 194 -12.81 -57.57 -24.67
CA GLN A 194 -12.26 -58.71 -25.40
C GLN A 194 -12.19 -59.97 -24.54
N CYS A 195 -11.73 -59.85 -23.28
CA CYS A 195 -11.73 -60.94 -22.32
C CYS A 195 -13.14 -61.53 -22.13
N VAL A 196 -14.15 -60.68 -21.87
CA VAL A 196 -15.55 -61.12 -21.74
C VAL A 196 -16.02 -61.87 -22.98
N LYS A 197 -15.75 -61.33 -24.19
CA LYS A 197 -16.13 -61.99 -25.45
C LYS A 197 -15.46 -63.36 -25.61
N MET A 198 -14.16 -63.47 -25.34
CA MET A 198 -13.45 -64.76 -25.37
C MET A 198 -14.06 -65.75 -24.38
N PHE A 199 -14.39 -65.29 -23.17
CA PHE A 199 -15.01 -66.13 -22.15
C PHE A 199 -16.40 -66.62 -22.54
N GLU A 200 -17.25 -65.74 -23.07
CA GLU A 200 -18.58 -66.12 -23.57
C GLU A 200 -18.49 -67.13 -24.73
N GLN A 201 -17.47 -67.04 -25.58
CA GLN A 201 -17.21 -68.00 -26.66
C GLN A 201 -16.70 -69.37 -26.16
N MET A 202 -15.92 -69.40 -25.07
CA MET A 202 -15.41 -70.64 -24.48
C MET A 202 -16.44 -71.35 -23.58
N ASN A 203 -17.41 -70.62 -23.03
CA ASN A 203 -18.41 -71.14 -22.10
C ASN A 203 -19.09 -72.45 -22.57
N PRO A 204 -19.50 -72.61 -23.84
CA PRO A 204 -20.10 -73.87 -24.32
C PRO A 204 -19.13 -75.06 -24.36
N GLN A 205 -17.83 -74.81 -24.40
CA GLN A 205 -16.79 -75.84 -24.41
C GLN A 205 -16.38 -76.24 -22.98
N MET A 206 -16.67 -75.40 -22.00
CA MET A 206 -16.33 -75.61 -20.59
C MET A 206 -17.37 -76.42 -19.81
N ILE A 207 -18.37 -77.01 -20.49
CA ILE A 207 -19.41 -77.88 -19.91
C ILE A 207 -18.82 -79.14 -19.22
N SER A 208 -17.52 -79.41 -19.37
CA SER A 208 -16.79 -80.46 -18.65
C SER A 208 -16.11 -80.04 -17.35
N LEU A 209 -16.20 -78.77 -16.93
CA LEU A 209 -15.60 -78.28 -15.69
C LEU A 209 -16.42 -78.68 -14.44
N SER A 210 -15.78 -78.66 -13.27
CA SER A 210 -16.48 -78.91 -12.01
C SER A 210 -17.46 -77.76 -11.68
N ALA A 211 -18.55 -78.06 -10.97
CA ALA A 211 -19.55 -77.07 -10.58
C ALA A 211 -18.96 -75.85 -9.83
N LYS A 212 -17.84 -76.04 -9.10
CA LYS A 212 -17.12 -74.97 -8.42
C LYS A 212 -16.41 -74.03 -9.39
N GLU A 213 -15.84 -74.56 -10.46
CA GLU A 213 -15.17 -73.76 -11.49
C GLU A 213 -16.19 -73.00 -12.33
N GLU A 214 -17.33 -73.61 -12.65
CA GLU A 214 -18.45 -72.95 -13.32
C GLU A 214 -19.02 -71.78 -12.49
N GLN A 215 -19.15 -71.95 -11.17
CA GLN A 215 -19.57 -70.87 -10.27
C GLN A 215 -18.53 -69.72 -10.24
N ASN A 216 -17.25 -70.03 -10.05
CA ASN A 216 -16.18 -69.03 -10.06
C ASN A 216 -16.15 -68.26 -11.40
N PHE A 217 -16.42 -68.97 -12.49
CA PHE A 217 -16.49 -68.40 -13.82
C PHE A 217 -17.66 -67.42 -13.98
N GLY A 218 -18.85 -67.80 -13.52
CA GLY A 218 -20.02 -66.92 -13.51
C GLY A 218 -19.78 -65.65 -12.67
N GLU A 219 -19.12 -65.77 -11.51
CA GLU A 219 -18.80 -64.62 -10.66
C GLU A 219 -17.80 -63.65 -11.35
N LEU A 220 -16.78 -64.19 -12.03
CA LEU A 220 -15.84 -63.38 -12.81
C LEU A 220 -16.53 -62.64 -13.95
N VAL A 221 -17.36 -63.32 -14.75
CA VAL A 221 -18.08 -62.69 -15.87
C VAL A 221 -19.01 -61.58 -15.36
N LYS A 222 -19.68 -61.80 -14.23
CA LYS A 222 -20.51 -60.78 -13.58
C LYS A 222 -19.69 -59.55 -13.20
N GLN A 223 -18.54 -59.72 -12.58
CA GLN A 223 -17.68 -58.60 -12.16
C GLN A 223 -17.06 -57.86 -13.34
N LEU A 224 -16.68 -58.55 -14.41
CA LEU A 224 -16.20 -57.89 -15.64
C LEU A 224 -17.32 -57.08 -16.32
N LYS A 225 -18.58 -57.53 -16.27
CA LYS A 225 -19.74 -56.77 -16.74
C LYS A 225 -20.05 -55.55 -15.87
N GLU A 226 -19.97 -55.69 -14.55
CA GLU A 226 -20.09 -54.55 -13.63
C GLU A 226 -19.02 -53.49 -13.92
N LEU A 227 -17.79 -53.92 -14.19
CA LEU A 227 -16.70 -53.02 -14.57
C LEU A 227 -16.96 -52.33 -15.90
N GLN A 228 -17.40 -53.07 -16.92
CA GLN A 228 -17.78 -52.51 -18.22
C GLN A 228 -18.89 -51.46 -18.07
N GLU A 229 -19.89 -51.71 -17.22
CA GLU A 229 -20.98 -50.74 -17.01
C GLU A 229 -20.48 -49.48 -16.28
N LEU A 230 -19.52 -49.64 -15.37
CA LEU A 230 -18.89 -48.52 -14.66
C LEU A 230 -18.07 -47.63 -15.59
N SER A 231 -17.39 -48.19 -16.59
CA SER A 231 -16.66 -47.39 -17.60
C SER A 231 -17.56 -46.77 -18.66
N SER A 232 -18.70 -47.40 -18.94
CA SER A 232 -19.65 -46.92 -19.97
C SER A 232 -20.52 -45.74 -19.49
N LYS A 233 -20.67 -45.53 -18.18
CA LYS A 233 -21.40 -44.39 -17.62
C LYS A 233 -20.50 -43.16 -17.69
N SER A 234 -20.77 -42.28 -18.67
CA SER A 234 -20.04 -41.02 -18.88
C SER A 234 -19.82 -40.32 -17.56
N ILE A 235 -18.55 -40.11 -17.21
CA ILE A 235 -18.22 -39.47 -15.96
C ILE A 235 -18.65 -38.00 -16.09
N SER A 236 -19.54 -37.57 -15.19
CA SER A 236 -19.89 -36.15 -15.04
C SER A 236 -18.59 -35.33 -14.93
N PRO A 237 -18.52 -34.10 -15.46
CA PRO A 237 -17.28 -33.30 -15.56
C PRO A 237 -16.60 -33.00 -14.22
N ILE A 238 -17.18 -33.37 -13.08
CA ILE A 238 -16.60 -33.24 -11.76
C ILE A 238 -16.35 -34.64 -11.20
N VAL A 239 -15.25 -35.24 -11.64
CA VAL A 239 -14.75 -36.48 -11.03
C VAL A 239 -13.75 -36.09 -9.95
N SER A 240 -14.08 -36.33 -8.69
CA SER A 240 -13.09 -36.12 -7.63
C SER A 240 -11.99 -37.18 -7.74
N GLN A 241 -10.75 -36.79 -7.43
CA GLN A 241 -9.62 -37.73 -7.36
C GLN A 241 -9.92 -38.92 -6.44
N GLU A 242 -10.62 -38.67 -5.34
CA GLU A 242 -11.07 -39.68 -4.39
C GLU A 242 -11.98 -40.74 -5.05
N PHE A 243 -12.91 -40.31 -5.91
CA PHE A 243 -13.80 -41.22 -6.62
C PHE A 243 -13.02 -42.12 -7.59
N LEU A 244 -12.08 -41.54 -8.36
CA LEU A 244 -11.22 -42.33 -9.25
C LEU A 244 -10.37 -43.33 -8.45
N PHE A 245 -9.74 -42.88 -7.37
CA PHE A 245 -8.93 -43.72 -6.50
C PHE A 245 -9.73 -44.91 -5.95
N GLN A 246 -10.95 -44.66 -5.47
CA GLN A 246 -11.84 -45.72 -4.98
C GLN A 246 -12.21 -46.72 -6.08
N LYS A 247 -12.46 -46.25 -7.31
CA LYS A 247 -12.76 -47.12 -8.46
C LYS A 247 -11.57 -47.98 -8.86
N PHE A 248 -10.37 -47.40 -8.93
CA PHE A 248 -9.14 -48.15 -9.23
C PHE A 248 -8.85 -49.19 -8.15
N THR A 249 -8.96 -48.83 -6.88
CA THR A 249 -8.74 -49.77 -5.75
C THR A 249 -9.71 -50.94 -5.82
N HIS A 250 -10.97 -50.67 -6.17
CA HIS A 250 -11.98 -51.72 -6.33
C HIS A 250 -11.66 -52.65 -7.52
N PHE A 251 -11.23 -52.08 -8.65
CA PHE A 251 -10.83 -52.84 -9.82
C PHE A 251 -9.60 -53.72 -9.54
N GLU A 252 -8.59 -53.17 -8.89
CA GLU A 252 -7.38 -53.90 -8.49
C GLU A 252 -7.72 -55.08 -7.56
N ALA A 253 -8.64 -54.89 -6.61
CA ALA A 253 -9.11 -55.96 -5.73
C ALA A 253 -9.83 -57.08 -6.50
N ILE A 254 -10.66 -56.74 -7.49
CA ILE A 254 -11.34 -57.71 -8.38
C ILE A 254 -10.31 -58.52 -9.17
N LEU A 255 -9.34 -57.84 -9.79
CA LEU A 255 -8.25 -58.47 -10.53
C LEU A 255 -7.47 -59.44 -9.64
N HIS A 256 -7.01 -59.01 -8.47
CA HIS A 256 -6.26 -59.87 -7.56
C HIS A 256 -7.06 -61.08 -7.08
N LYS A 257 -8.36 -60.93 -6.82
CA LYS A 257 -9.22 -62.04 -6.38
C LYS A 257 -9.34 -63.13 -7.45
N HIS A 258 -9.41 -62.75 -8.73
CA HIS A 258 -9.80 -63.69 -9.79
C HIS A 258 -8.73 -64.02 -10.82
N LEU A 259 -7.59 -63.32 -10.80
CA LEU A 259 -6.44 -63.64 -11.64
C LEU A 259 -5.90 -65.08 -11.40
N PRO A 260 -5.81 -65.61 -10.16
CA PRO A 260 -5.31 -66.97 -9.97
C PRO A 260 -6.23 -68.08 -10.54
N PRO A 261 -7.56 -68.04 -10.34
CA PRO A 261 -8.49 -68.94 -11.04
C PRO A 261 -8.38 -68.86 -12.56
N LEU A 262 -8.23 -67.66 -13.11
CA LEU A 262 -8.04 -67.42 -14.54
C LEU A 262 -6.78 -68.09 -15.09
N LEU A 263 -5.65 -67.91 -14.42
CA LEU A 263 -4.38 -68.56 -14.78
C LEU A 263 -4.48 -70.09 -14.69
N ARG A 264 -5.31 -70.60 -13.77
CA ARG A 264 -5.55 -72.03 -13.63
C ARG A 264 -6.39 -72.57 -14.79
N ILE A 265 -7.46 -71.88 -15.17
CA ILE A 265 -8.30 -72.26 -16.31
C ILE A 265 -7.49 -72.18 -17.61
N SER A 266 -6.67 -71.14 -17.80
CA SER A 266 -5.82 -71.02 -19.00
C SER A 266 -4.81 -72.17 -19.13
N SER A 267 -4.32 -72.70 -18.01
CA SER A 267 -3.46 -73.90 -18.00
C SER A 267 -4.19 -75.21 -18.30
N LEU A 268 -5.53 -75.24 -18.18
CA LEU A 268 -6.37 -76.41 -18.44
C LEU A 268 -6.94 -76.45 -19.86
N LEU A 269 -6.98 -75.30 -20.53
CA LEU A 269 -7.23 -75.28 -21.96
C LEU A 269 -6.14 -76.14 -22.62
N PRO A 270 -6.49 -77.00 -23.61
CA PRO A 270 -5.48 -77.67 -24.40
C PRO A 270 -4.47 -76.62 -24.82
N ASN A 271 -3.18 -76.95 -24.84
CA ASN A 271 -2.22 -76.17 -25.61
C ASN A 271 -2.70 -76.24 -27.05
N VAL A 272 -3.69 -75.42 -27.39
CA VAL A 272 -3.97 -74.99 -28.72
C VAL A 272 -2.70 -74.25 -29.02
N SER A 273 -1.75 -75.00 -29.57
CA SER A 273 -0.74 -74.47 -30.42
C SER A 273 -1.54 -73.76 -31.50
N TYR A 274 -1.94 -72.52 -31.20
CA TYR A 274 -1.85 -71.47 -32.16
C TYR A 274 -0.39 -71.53 -32.56
N ALA A 275 -0.08 -72.40 -33.53
CA ALA A 275 1.06 -72.18 -34.37
C ALA A 275 0.95 -70.70 -34.69
N LEU A 276 1.87 -69.90 -34.11
CA LEU A 276 1.98 -68.49 -34.42
C LEU A 276 1.72 -68.41 -35.92
N PRO A 277 0.68 -67.69 -36.40
CA PRO A 277 0.46 -67.60 -37.83
C PRO A 277 1.83 -67.27 -38.38
N THR A 278 2.38 -68.19 -39.17
CA THR A 278 3.71 -68.02 -39.71
C THR A 278 3.53 -66.83 -40.63
N VAL A 279 3.85 -65.64 -40.13
CA VAL A 279 3.74 -64.40 -40.88
C VAL A 279 4.83 -64.52 -41.92
N THR A 280 4.51 -65.21 -43.00
CA THR A 280 5.30 -65.21 -44.22
C THR A 280 5.17 -63.81 -44.79
N GLY A 281 6.04 -62.92 -44.34
CA GLY A 281 6.47 -61.70 -45.01
C GLY A 281 5.37 -60.72 -45.43
N VAL A 282 4.89 -59.88 -44.50
CA VAL A 282 4.50 -58.51 -44.85
C VAL A 282 4.96 -57.58 -43.73
N GLN A 283 5.80 -56.60 -44.07
CA GLN A 283 6.31 -55.55 -43.18
C GLN A 283 5.15 -54.82 -42.48
N GLY A 284 5.03 -54.98 -41.15
CA GLY A 284 4.03 -54.25 -40.36
C GLY A 284 3.94 -54.61 -38.88
N GLY A 285 4.69 -55.61 -38.41
CA GLY A 285 4.53 -56.23 -37.08
C GLY A 285 5.14 -55.49 -35.88
N GLU A 286 5.74 -54.31 -36.03
CA GLU A 286 6.43 -53.65 -34.89
C GLU A 286 5.48 -52.99 -33.87
N LYS A 287 4.19 -52.81 -34.17
CA LYS A 287 3.28 -52.06 -33.27
C LYS A 287 2.70 -52.86 -32.12
N LEU A 288 2.60 -54.19 -32.19
CA LEU A 288 1.91 -54.98 -31.15
C LEU A 288 2.80 -55.38 -29.97
N LEU A 289 4.13 -55.45 -30.15
CA LEU A 289 5.06 -55.83 -29.09
C LEU A 289 5.45 -54.69 -28.14
N GLN A 290 5.12 -53.43 -28.47
CA GLN A 290 5.30 -52.31 -27.54
C GLN A 290 4.17 -52.20 -26.51
N LEU A 291 3.01 -52.83 -26.74
CA LEU A 291 1.85 -52.79 -25.85
C LEU A 291 2.02 -53.60 -24.55
N PHE A 292 2.99 -54.51 -24.50
CA PHE A 292 3.26 -55.36 -23.34
C PHE A 292 4.60 -55.05 -22.63
N ARG A 293 5.22 -53.90 -22.95
CA ARG A 293 6.48 -53.46 -22.33
C ARG A 293 6.35 -52.24 -21.40
N LEU A 294 5.12 -51.84 -21.07
CA LEU A 294 4.82 -50.85 -20.02
C LEU A 294 4.71 -51.51 -18.65
#